data_AF-A0A8C0X6V3-F1
#
_entry.id   AF-A0A8C0X6V3-F1
#
_cell.length_a   1.000
_cell.length_b   1.000
_cell.length_c   1.000
_cell.angle_alpha   90.00
_cell.angle_beta   90.00
_cell.angle_gamma   90.00
#
_symmetry.space_group_name_H-M   'P 1'
#
loop_
_entity.id
_entity.type
_entity.pdbx_description
1 polymer ?
#
loop_
_entity_poly.entity_id
_entity_poly.type
_entity_poly.pdbx_seq_one_letter_code
_entity_poly.pdbx_strand_id
1 'polypeptide(L)' 'MALVRVRPPHAVLLTLFLCVLLLLQSQGGHRKQTCGKQPSIELCSHHCSYFQKCEANHICCSTFCGNVCMNLQ' A
#
# COMPACT_ATOMS: atom_id res chain seq x y z
N MET A 1 12.97 14.80 32.92
CA MET A 1 13.88 14.99 31.76
C MET A 1 13.98 13.66 31.05
N ALA A 2 13.45 13.54 29.82
CA ALA A 2 13.55 12.31 29.07
C ALA A 2 15.03 12.04 28.78
N LEU A 3 15.53 10.89 29.23
CA LEU A 3 16.85 10.39 28.85
C LEU A 3 16.83 10.11 27.34
N VAL A 4 17.21 11.10 26.54
CA VAL A 4 17.55 10.89 25.13
C VAL A 4 18.84 10.08 25.13
N ARG A 5 18.73 8.75 25.18
CA ARG A 5 19.87 7.88 24.94
C ARG A 5 20.35 8.15 23.51
N VAL A 6 21.43 8.92 23.39
CA VAL A 6 22.13 9.13 22.12
C VAL A 6 22.66 7.77 21.69
N ARG A 7 21.95 7.12 20.77
CA ARG A 7 22.43 5.87 20.18
C ARG A 7 23.74 6.16 19.44
N PRO A 8 24.79 5.33 19.60
CA PRO A 8 26.01 5.49 18.82
C PRO A 8 25.68 5.48 17.32
N PRO A 9 26.45 6.19 16.48
CA PRO A 9 26.13 6.39 15.07
C PRO A 9 25.90 5.07 14.32
N HIS A 10 26.65 4.02 14.68
CA HIS A 10 26.48 2.66 14.15
C HIS A 10 25.11 2.04 14.49
N ALA A 11 24.60 2.27 15.69
CA ALA A 11 23.28 1.77 16.11
C ALA A 11 22.14 2.53 15.42
N VAL A 12 22.31 3.82 15.15
CA VAL A 12 21.35 4.62 14.36
C VAL A 12 21.35 4.15 12.91
N LEU A 13 22.52 3.97 12.31
CA LEU A 13 22.67 3.47 10.95
C LEU A 13 22.03 2.07 10.78
N LEU A 14 22.31 1.15 11.70
CA LEU A 14 21.67 -0.17 11.72
C LEU A 14 20.15 -0.08 11.84
N THR A 15 19.64 0.79 12.71
CA THR A 15 18.19 0.98 12.87
C THR A 15 17.55 1.52 11.59
N LEU A 16 18.17 2.53 10.95
CA LEU A 16 17.69 3.09 9.68
C LEU A 16 17.73 2.04 8.56
N PHE A 17 18.80 1.25 8.47
CA PHE A 17 18.93 0.19 7.48
C PHE A 17 17.84 -0.87 7.65
N LEU A 18 17.57 -1.31 8.88
CA LEU A 18 16.48 -2.22 9.19
C LEU A 18 15.12 -1.62 8.84
N CYS A 19 14.86 -0.35 9.16
CA CYS A 19 13.62 0.34 8.79
C CYS A 19 13.43 0.40 7.28
N VAL A 20 14.47 0.73 6.51
CA VAL A 20 14.40 0.77 5.04
C VAL A 20 14.14 -0.62 4.47
N LEU A 21 14.79 -1.67 4.99
CA LEU A 21 14.53 -3.06 4.59
C LEU A 21 13.09 -3.48 4.88
N LEU A 22 12.55 -3.16 6.06
CA LEU A 22 11.16 -3.44 6.44
C LEU A 22 10.16 -2.71 5.53
N LEU A 23 10.42 -1.44 5.20
CA LEU A 23 9.60 -0.68 4.26
C LEU A 23 9.68 -1.26 2.85
N LEU A 24 10.85 -1.74 2.43
CA LEU A 24 11.03 -2.35 1.11
C LEU A 24 10.24 -3.66 0.97
N GLN A 25 10.13 -4.47 2.03
CA GLN A 25 9.28 -5.68 2.04
C GLN A 25 7.79 -5.36 1.91
N SER A 26 7.36 -4.15 2.28
CA SER A 26 5.97 -3.74 2.05
C SER A 26 5.69 -3.44 0.57
N GLN A 27 6.72 -3.21 -0.28
CA GLN A 27 6.58 -2.82 -1.71
C GLN A 27 6.10 -3.92 -2.66
N GLY A 28 5.34 -4.89 -2.15
CA GLY A 28 4.43 -5.72 -2.92
C GLY A 28 3.19 -4.92 -3.36
N GLY A 29 3.40 -3.77 -4.00
CA GLY A 29 2.35 -2.93 -4.54
C GLY A 29 1.75 -3.60 -5.77
N HIS A 30 0.49 -4.02 -5.67
CA HIS A 30 -0.26 -4.52 -6.81
C HIS A 30 -0.19 -3.47 -7.92
N ARG A 31 0.33 -3.89 -9.08
CA ARG A 31 0.41 -3.09 -10.30
C ARG A 31 -1.01 -2.57 -10.58
N LYS A 32 -1.24 -1.27 -10.39
CA LYS A 32 -2.53 -0.64 -10.73
C LYS A 32 -2.76 -0.89 -12.21
N GLN A 33 -3.77 -1.67 -12.54
CA GLN A 33 -4.13 -1.92 -13.94
C GLN A 33 -5.15 -0.89 -14.38
N THR A 34 -5.02 -0.43 -15.62
CA THR A 34 -6.05 0.39 -16.26
C THR A 34 -7.22 -0.53 -16.59
N CYS A 35 -8.28 -0.45 -15.81
CA CYS A 35 -9.48 -1.23 -16.02
C CYS A 35 -10.37 -0.51 -17.03
N GLY A 36 -10.73 -1.19 -18.12
CA GLY A 36 -11.50 -0.58 -19.22
C GLY A 36 -13.00 -0.38 -18.90
N LYS A 37 -13.52 -1.03 -17.85
CA LYS A 37 -14.88 -0.85 -17.36
C LYS A 37 -14.91 0.22 -16.26
N GLN A 38 -15.89 1.12 -16.31
CA GLN A 38 -16.17 2.05 -15.22
C GLN A 38 -16.91 1.32 -14.09
N PRO A 39 -16.53 1.52 -12.81
CA PRO A 39 -17.26 0.93 -11.69
C PRO A 39 -18.67 1.53 -11.56
N SER A 40 -19.62 0.75 -11.04
CA SER A 40 -20.87 1.31 -10.52
C SER A 40 -20.59 2.15 -9.27
N ILE A 41 -21.51 3.05 -8.92
CA ILE A 41 -21.37 3.90 -7.73
C ILE A 41 -21.31 3.05 -6.45
N GLU A 42 -21.98 1.88 -6.41
CA GLU A 42 -21.91 1.01 -5.22
C GLU A 42 -20.49 0.49 -4.99
N LEU A 43 -19.74 0.22 -6.07
CA LEU A 43 -18.35 -0.24 -5.98
C LEU A 43 -17.40 0.83 -5.40
N CYS A 44 -17.80 2.09 -5.36
CA CYS A 44 -16.97 3.15 -4.80
C CYS A 44 -16.71 2.99 -3.29
N SER A 45 -17.47 2.15 -2.59
CA SER A 45 -17.20 1.83 -1.19
C SER A 45 -16.05 0.83 -0.99
N HIS A 46 -15.67 0.09 -2.05
CA HIS A 46 -14.69 -0.99 -1.99
C HIS A 46 -13.29 -0.50 -2.38
N HIS A 47 -12.74 0.42 -1.59
CA HIS A 47 -11.43 0.98 -1.84
C HIS A 47 -10.29 -0.02 -1.67
N CYS A 48 -9.27 0.14 -2.52
CA CYS A 48 -7.99 -0.53 -2.38
C CYS A 48 -6.86 0.47 -2.27
N SER A 49 -5.82 0.06 -1.58
CA SER A 49 -4.58 0.81 -1.46
C SER A 49 -3.41 -0.16 -1.45
N TYR A 50 -2.23 0.40 -1.23
CA TYR A 50 -1.04 -0.40 -1.03
C TYR A 50 -1.16 -1.36 0.17
N PHE A 51 -1.77 -0.90 1.27
CA PHE A 51 -1.95 -1.68 2.49
C PHE A 51 -3.24 -2.50 2.47
N GLN A 52 -4.27 -2.01 1.79
CA GLN A 52 -5.59 -2.64 1.72
C GLN A 52 -5.78 -3.31 0.36
N LYS A 53 -5.54 -4.62 0.34
CA LYS A 53 -5.61 -5.45 -0.87
C LYS A 53 -7.04 -5.90 -1.15
N CYS A 54 -7.32 -6.16 -2.43
CA CYS A 54 -8.58 -6.74 -2.86
C CYS A 54 -8.66 -8.24 -2.51
N GLU A 55 -9.88 -8.75 -2.38
CA GLU A 55 -10.13 -10.18 -2.25
C GLU A 55 -9.68 -10.94 -3.51
N ALA A 56 -9.57 -12.26 -3.41
CA ALA A 56 -9.29 -13.12 -4.56
C ALA A 56 -10.22 -12.77 -5.74
N ASN A 57 -9.66 -12.81 -6.96
CA ASN A 57 -10.33 -12.48 -8.23
C ASN A 57 -10.68 -11.01 -8.48
N HIS A 58 -10.38 -10.10 -7.54
CA HIS A 58 -10.57 -8.67 -7.74
C HIS A 58 -9.24 -7.96 -8.00
N ILE A 59 -9.28 -6.96 -8.87
CA ILE A 59 -8.11 -6.14 -9.24
C ILE A 59 -8.33 -4.72 -8.74
N CYS A 60 -7.26 -4.10 -8.24
CA CYS A 60 -7.27 -2.70 -7.82
C CYS A 60 -7.16 -1.79 -9.05
N CYS A 61 -8.26 -1.11 -9.37
CA CYS A 61 -8.43 -0.27 -10.55
C CYS A 61 -8.42 1.21 -10.16
N SER A 62 -7.79 2.06 -10.96
CA SER A 62 -7.88 3.52 -10.81
C SER A 62 -9.12 4.04 -11.53
N THR A 63 -10.02 4.70 -10.82
CA THR A 63 -11.35 5.11 -11.32
C THR A 63 -11.69 6.55 -10.89
N PHE A 64 -12.88 7.04 -11.27
CA PHE A 64 -13.35 8.39 -10.86
C PHE A 64 -13.58 8.53 -9.35
N CYS A 65 -13.85 7.42 -8.66
CA CYS A 65 -13.96 7.38 -7.20
C CYS A 65 -12.60 7.21 -6.51
N GLY A 66 -11.49 7.10 -7.25
CA GLY A 66 -10.18 6.72 -6.73
C GLY A 66 -9.86 5.23 -7.00
N ASN A 67 -8.98 4.64 -6.20
CA ASN A 67 -8.60 3.23 -6.35
C ASN A 67 -9.64 2.33 -5.69
N VAL A 68 -10.26 1.44 -6.46
CA VAL A 68 -11.32 0.52 -5.99
C VAL A 68 -11.12 -0.89 -6.55
N CYS A 69 -11.59 -1.89 -5.79
CA CYS A 69 -11.55 -3.29 -6.21
C CYS A 69 -12.66 -3.59 -7.21
N MET A 70 -12.30 -4.08 -8.39
CA MET A 70 -13.27 -4.47 -9.42
C MET A 70 -13.04 -5.92 -9.85
N ASN A 71 -14.13 -6.60 -10.22
CA ASN A 71 -14.08 -7.87 -10.94
C ASN A 71 -14.12 -7.59 -12.46
N LEU A 72 -13.19 -8.15 -13.22
CA LEU A 72 -13.09 -7.96 -14.68
C LEU A 72 -13.84 -9.03 -15.49
N GLN A 73 -14.54 -9.95 -14.82
CA GLN A 73 -15.34 -11.00 -15.47
C GLN A 73 -16.50 -10.45 -16.31
#